data_AF-A0A8I2YJL7-F1
#
_entry.id   AF-A0A8I2YJL7-F1
#
_cell.length_a   1.000
_cell.length_b   1.000
_cell.length_c   1.000
_cell.angle_alpha   90.00
_cell.angle_beta   90.00
_cell.angle_gamma   90.00
#
_symmetry.space_group_name_H-M   'P 1'
#
loop_
_entity.id
_entity.type
_entity.pdbx_description
1 polymer ?
#
loop_
_entity_poly.entity_id
_entity_poly.type
_entity_poly.pdbx_seq_one_letter_code
_entity_poly.pdbx_strand_id
1 'polypeptide(L)'
;MHATSSAARDGEAVIRKRCQCECTGSLWGGTHLFPFQTGDVALVGTLMEHGADLDIMEADGDSPRKACVFFGAEITAAVQRWERKRKGEVAHWEDKQCDNCKIKQSGLKRCSRCQVVRYCSTECQQWMDVAHVGRIVGAHWKMHKQSCKPFCAETTITLKPTYDGALTWGTISRADFTRQVLGLMPATPLRPGLTKNATENKRMVIKIQIPIEFRNSLPIDPSVPLSLFIYNKKRDFVCTVLRASDPDAYDTVVQVVQSRGVGRAKAYFAAELKNPDELVVKISEVLAEQPF
;
A
#
# COMPACT_ATOMS: atom_id res chain seq x y z
N MET A 1 -19.29 17.09 31.53
CA MET A 1 -19.27 15.70 31.02
C MET A 1 -17.81 15.31 30.74
N HIS A 2 -17.10 14.85 31.77
CA HIS A 2 -15.72 14.34 31.66
C HIS A 2 -15.68 13.00 32.37
N ALA A 3 -15.80 11.90 31.62
CA ALA A 3 -15.68 10.54 32.13
C ALA A 3 -15.33 9.57 30.99
N THR A 4 -14.14 9.70 30.39
CA THR A 4 -13.61 8.71 29.43
C THR A 4 -12.09 8.46 29.53
N SER A 5 -11.36 9.01 30.52
CA SER A 5 -9.88 8.92 30.54
C SER A 5 -9.27 7.91 31.52
N SER A 6 -10.07 7.14 32.27
CA SER A 6 -9.57 6.20 33.28
C SER A 6 -9.25 4.82 32.68
N ALA A 7 -10.17 4.24 31.91
CA ALA A 7 -10.02 2.89 31.35
C ALA A 7 -8.90 2.78 30.29
N ALA A 8 -8.59 3.86 29.58
CA ALA A 8 -7.50 3.87 28.59
C ALA A 8 -6.11 3.82 29.27
N ARG A 9 -5.97 4.39 30.47
CA ARG A 9 -4.70 4.40 31.22
C ARG A 9 -4.39 3.05 31.87
N ASP A 10 -5.42 2.31 32.27
CA ASP A 10 -5.25 0.98 32.86
C ASP A 10 -4.85 -0.09 31.82
N GLY A 11 -5.33 0.02 30.58
CA GLY A 11 -4.89 -0.85 29.48
C GLY A 11 -3.42 -0.61 29.07
N GLU A 12 -2.97 0.65 29.11
CA GLU A 12 -1.62 1.07 28.71
C GLU A 12 -0.53 0.54 29.67
N ALA A 13 -0.82 0.51 30.98
CA ALA A 13 0.08 -0.05 31.99
C ALA A 13 0.19 -1.58 31.89
N VAL A 14 -0.88 -2.29 31.51
CA VAL A 14 -0.90 -3.75 31.36
C VAL A 14 -0.06 -4.21 30.16
N ILE A 15 -0.12 -3.50 29.02
CA ILE A 15 0.67 -3.86 27.83
C ILE A 15 2.17 -3.65 28.09
N ARG A 16 2.57 -2.54 28.72
CA ARG A 16 3.98 -2.29 29.09
C ARG A 16 4.52 -3.33 30.07
N LYS A 17 3.75 -3.67 31.11
CA LYS A 17 4.18 -4.62 32.15
C LYS A 17 4.25 -6.06 31.61
N ARG A 18 3.40 -6.42 30.66
CA ARG A 18 3.41 -7.75 30.03
C ARG A 18 4.46 -7.91 28.92
N CYS A 19 4.88 -6.82 28.27
CA CYS A 19 6.02 -6.83 27.35
C CYS A 19 7.40 -6.77 28.04
N GLN A 20 7.50 -6.22 29.24
CA GLN A 20 8.75 -6.15 30.01
C GLN A 20 8.96 -7.31 31.00
N CYS A 21 7.91 -8.03 31.38
CA CYS A 21 8.10 -9.31 32.03
C CYS A 21 8.64 -10.29 30.99
N GLU A 22 9.78 -10.90 31.29
CA GLU A 22 10.35 -12.05 30.59
C GLU A 22 9.32 -13.18 30.51
N CYS A 23 8.40 -13.13 29.56
CA CYS A 23 7.57 -14.27 29.17
C CYS A 23 8.41 -15.20 28.30
N THR A 24 9.53 -15.66 28.86
CA THR A 24 10.19 -16.90 28.44
C THR A 24 9.23 -18.04 28.80
N GLY A 25 8.48 -18.53 27.81
CA GLY A 25 7.86 -19.84 27.88
C GLY A 25 6.35 -19.88 28.13
N SER A 26 5.54 -19.21 27.31
CA SER A 26 4.31 -19.90 26.91
C SER A 26 4.73 -21.11 26.07
N LEU A 27 4.19 -22.30 26.37
CA LEU A 27 4.42 -23.56 25.63
C LEU A 27 4.13 -23.45 24.11
N TRP A 28 3.57 -22.33 23.68
CA TRP A 28 3.38 -21.90 22.30
C TRP A 28 4.02 -20.51 22.18
N GLY A 29 5.20 -20.40 21.58
CA GLY A 29 5.94 -19.14 21.41
C GLY A 29 5.30 -18.11 20.47
N GLY A 30 3.96 -18.06 20.37
CA GLY A 30 3.20 -17.38 19.31
C GLY A 30 2.44 -16.12 19.74
N THR A 31 2.92 -15.36 20.74
CA THR A 31 2.14 -14.22 21.27
C THR A 31 2.14 -13.00 20.33
N HIS A 32 3.12 -12.87 19.43
CA HIS A 32 3.29 -11.65 18.65
C HIS A 32 2.51 -11.62 17.33
N LEU A 33 2.11 -12.77 16.78
CA LEU A 33 1.36 -12.83 15.50
C LEU A 33 -0.16 -12.74 15.63
N PHE A 34 -0.73 -12.94 16.82
CA PHE A 34 -2.18 -12.92 17.03
C PHE A 34 -2.93 -11.67 16.46
N PRO A 35 -2.47 -10.43 16.68
CA PRO A 35 -3.15 -9.25 16.12
C PRO A 35 -3.06 -9.18 14.59
N PHE A 36 -2.06 -9.81 14.00
CA PHE A 36 -1.93 -9.91 12.55
C PHE A 36 -2.95 -10.89 11.98
N GLN A 37 -3.04 -12.09 12.59
CA GLN A 37 -3.97 -13.15 12.17
C GLN A 37 -5.43 -12.69 12.21
N THR A 38 -5.81 -11.97 13.27
CA THR A 38 -7.17 -11.43 13.46
C THR A 38 -7.48 -10.24 12.55
N GLY A 39 -6.46 -9.59 11.97
CA GLY A 39 -6.65 -8.39 11.17
C GLY A 39 -6.95 -7.14 12.01
N ASP A 40 -6.64 -7.13 13.31
CA ASP A 40 -6.84 -5.97 14.19
C ASP A 40 -5.77 -4.90 13.96
N VAL A 41 -6.03 -4.03 12.98
CA VAL A 41 -5.15 -2.93 12.59
C VAL A 41 -4.90 -1.95 13.74
N ALA A 42 -5.89 -1.74 14.62
CA ALA A 42 -5.76 -0.82 15.73
C ALA A 42 -4.77 -1.37 16.77
N LEU A 43 -4.92 -2.65 17.12
CA LEU A 43 -4.00 -3.33 18.04
C LEU A 43 -2.57 -3.40 17.46
N VAL A 44 -2.42 -3.72 16.16
CA VAL A 44 -1.10 -3.64 15.49
C VAL A 44 -0.53 -2.22 15.59
N GLY A 45 -1.35 -1.19 15.37
CA GLY A 45 -0.95 0.20 15.52
C GLY A 45 -0.40 0.52 16.91
N THR A 46 -1.12 0.11 17.97
CA THR A 46 -0.71 0.28 19.37
C THR A 46 0.60 -0.44 19.66
N LEU A 47 0.76 -1.70 19.22
CA LEU A 47 2.01 -2.44 19.41
C LEU A 47 3.20 -1.72 18.76
N MET A 48 3.01 -1.24 17.53
CA MET A 48 4.05 -0.51 16.82
C MET A 48 4.38 0.85 17.47
N GLU A 49 3.39 1.54 18.03
CA GLU A 49 3.58 2.77 18.80
C GLU A 49 4.43 2.56 20.05
N HIS A 50 4.23 1.42 20.74
CA HIS A 50 4.98 1.06 21.94
C HIS A 50 6.33 0.36 21.66
N GLY A 51 6.82 0.40 20.41
CA GLY A 51 8.16 -0.08 20.10
C GLY A 51 8.26 -1.59 19.94
N ALA A 52 7.17 -2.30 19.61
CA ALA A 52 7.25 -3.73 19.31
C ALA A 52 8.33 -4.03 18.27
N ASP A 53 9.12 -5.07 18.56
CA ASP A 53 10.14 -5.61 17.68
C ASP A 53 9.52 -6.69 16.78
N LEU A 54 9.62 -6.48 15.46
CA LEU A 54 9.06 -7.37 14.45
C LEU A 54 10.08 -8.39 13.93
N ASP A 55 11.31 -8.35 14.42
CA ASP A 55 12.38 -9.26 14.03
C ASP A 55 12.56 -10.44 14.99
N ILE A 56 11.82 -10.44 16.12
CA ILE A 56 11.70 -11.60 16.99
C ILE A 56 11.07 -12.74 16.20
N MET A 57 11.82 -13.82 16.03
CA MET A 57 11.37 -15.01 15.32
C MET A 57 10.56 -15.92 16.24
N GLU A 58 9.49 -16.51 15.72
CA GLU A 58 8.78 -17.61 16.36
C GLU A 58 9.56 -18.93 16.17
N ALA A 59 9.03 -20.03 16.73
CA ALA A 59 9.70 -21.33 16.72
C ALA A 59 9.89 -21.91 15.30
N ASP A 60 9.13 -21.45 14.32
CA ASP A 60 9.23 -21.80 12.89
C ASP A 60 10.24 -20.94 12.11
N GLY A 61 10.87 -19.96 12.77
CA GLY A 61 11.82 -19.03 12.13
C GLY A 61 11.17 -17.87 11.37
N ASP A 62 9.83 -17.75 11.43
CA ASP A 62 9.11 -16.61 10.88
C ASP A 62 9.06 -15.47 11.89
N SER A 63 9.23 -14.25 11.38
CA SER A 63 9.09 -13.04 12.20
C SER A 63 7.83 -12.28 11.80
N PRO A 64 7.21 -11.49 12.71
CA PRO A 64 6.10 -10.62 12.35
C PRO A 64 6.35 -9.75 11.13
N ARG A 65 7.60 -9.28 10.94
CA ARG A 65 7.99 -8.51 9.75
C ARG A 65 7.82 -9.31 8.47
N LYS A 66 8.28 -10.56 8.43
CA LYS A 66 8.11 -11.44 7.27
C LYS A 66 6.66 -11.83 7.07
N ALA A 67 5.95 -12.14 8.15
CA ALA A 67 4.61 -12.71 8.09
C ALA A 67 3.51 -11.68 7.79
N CYS A 68 3.71 -10.39 8.09
CA CYS A 68 2.69 -9.35 7.93
C CYS A 68 2.13 -9.20 6.50
N VAL A 69 2.91 -9.62 5.49
CA VAL A 69 2.48 -9.59 4.07
C VAL A 69 1.41 -10.63 3.75
N PHE A 70 1.28 -11.66 4.58
CA PHE A 70 0.27 -12.73 4.45
C PHE A 70 -1.05 -12.38 5.11
N PHE A 71 -1.03 -11.52 6.13
CA PHE A 71 -2.20 -11.18 6.94
C PHE A 71 -3.06 -10.03 6.38
N GLY A 72 -2.73 -9.55 5.18
CA GLY A 72 -3.58 -8.65 4.41
C GLY A 72 -3.04 -7.23 4.27
N ALA A 73 -3.58 -6.52 3.29
CA ALA A 73 -3.07 -5.23 2.87
C ALA A 73 -3.16 -4.16 3.97
N GLU A 74 -4.15 -4.24 4.85
CA GLU A 74 -4.32 -3.30 5.96
C GLU A 74 -3.25 -3.47 7.04
N ILE A 75 -2.99 -4.71 7.47
CA ILE A 75 -1.94 -5.04 8.42
C ILE A 75 -0.56 -4.69 7.85
N THR A 76 -0.31 -5.11 6.61
CA THR A 76 0.92 -4.75 5.89
C THR A 76 1.12 -3.22 5.85
N ALA A 77 0.08 -2.46 5.50
CA ALA A 77 0.18 -1.00 5.39
C ALA A 77 0.40 -0.34 6.75
N ALA A 78 -0.22 -0.85 7.82
CA ALA A 78 -0.02 -0.35 9.18
C ALA A 78 1.42 -0.58 9.66
N VAL A 79 1.96 -1.78 9.44
CA VAL A 79 3.35 -2.12 9.78
C VAL A 79 4.34 -1.24 9.03
N GLN A 80 4.21 -1.19 7.69
CA GLN A 80 5.12 -0.43 6.84
C GLN A 80 5.09 1.08 7.15
N ARG A 81 3.91 1.63 7.46
CA ARG A 81 3.77 3.00 7.95
C ARG A 81 4.62 3.27 9.18
N TRP A 82 4.54 2.40 10.18
CA TRP A 82 5.31 2.57 11.41
C TRP A 82 6.80 2.36 11.21
N GLU A 83 7.21 1.41 10.37
CA GLU A 83 8.61 1.22 9.99
C GLU A 83 9.20 2.49 9.36
N ARG A 84 8.49 3.10 8.41
CA ARG A 84 8.88 4.38 7.81
C ARG A 84 8.94 5.51 8.82
N LYS A 85 7.92 5.63 9.67
CA LYS A 85 7.87 6.65 10.74
C LYS A 85 9.09 6.54 11.66
N ARG A 86 9.51 5.32 12.02
CA ARG A 86 10.73 5.08 12.82
C ARG A 86 12.02 5.47 12.08
N LYS A 87 12.07 5.30 10.75
CA LYS A 87 13.20 5.71 9.90
C LYS A 87 13.18 7.21 9.52
N GLY A 88 12.11 7.93 9.85
CA GLY A 88 11.90 9.31 9.37
C GLY A 88 11.59 9.40 7.87
N GLU A 89 11.20 8.29 7.23
CA GLU A 89 10.83 8.26 5.82
C GLU A 89 9.42 8.80 5.63
N VAL A 90 9.24 9.72 4.67
CA VAL A 90 7.93 10.26 4.31
C VAL A 90 7.48 9.59 3.01
N ALA A 91 6.42 8.78 3.09
CA ALA A 91 5.81 8.21 1.90
C ALA A 91 4.59 9.02 1.47
N HIS A 92 4.50 9.30 0.18
CA HIS A 92 3.32 9.95 -0.39
C HIS A 92 2.09 9.04 -0.24
N TRP A 93 0.94 9.64 0.06
CA TRP A 93 -0.38 8.97 0.13
C TRP A 93 -0.59 8.04 1.31
N GLU A 94 0.24 8.14 2.34
CA GLU A 94 0.05 7.41 3.59
C GLU A 94 -1.26 7.78 4.30
N ASP A 95 -1.63 9.06 4.27
CA ASP A 95 -2.89 9.59 4.75
C ASP A 95 -3.65 10.31 3.64
N LYS A 96 -4.99 10.31 3.73
CA LYS A 96 -5.86 11.14 2.89
C LYS A 96 -5.93 12.55 3.44
N GLN A 97 -4.80 13.25 3.42
CA GLN A 97 -4.68 14.61 3.93
C GLN A 97 -4.05 15.57 2.94
N CYS A 98 -4.30 16.86 3.13
CA CYS A 98 -3.62 17.93 2.42
C CYS A 98 -2.13 17.94 2.77
N ASP A 99 -1.24 18.00 1.78
CA ASP A 99 0.20 18.05 2.02
C ASP A 99 0.65 19.38 2.64
N ASN A 100 -0.13 20.46 2.46
CA ASN A 100 0.13 21.75 3.11
C ASN A 100 -0.43 21.80 4.54
N CYS A 101 -1.76 21.87 4.70
CA CYS A 101 -2.40 22.08 6.02
C CYS A 101 -2.63 20.81 6.84
N LYS A 102 -2.33 19.62 6.30
CA LYS A 102 -2.52 18.31 6.96
C LYS A 102 -3.97 17.96 7.35
N ILE A 103 -4.97 18.74 6.92
CA ILE A 103 -6.38 18.41 7.13
C ILE A 103 -6.73 17.12 6.39
N LYS A 104 -7.32 16.17 7.13
CA LYS A 104 -7.87 14.93 6.61
C LYS A 104 -9.27 15.19 6.07
N GLN A 105 -9.45 15.10 4.76
CA GLN A 105 -10.76 15.28 4.12
C GLN A 105 -10.89 14.42 2.86
N SER A 106 -12.13 14.18 2.45
CA SER A 106 -12.43 13.64 1.13
C SER A 106 -12.27 14.72 0.05
N GLY A 107 -12.20 14.30 -1.22
CA GLY A 107 -12.19 15.24 -2.35
C GLY A 107 -10.92 16.09 -2.52
N LEU A 108 -9.79 15.69 -1.93
CA LEU A 108 -8.51 16.39 -2.13
C LEU A 108 -8.15 16.47 -3.62
N LYS A 109 -7.84 17.70 -4.08
CA LYS A 109 -7.33 17.97 -5.41
C LYS A 109 -5.89 17.49 -5.50
N ARG A 110 -5.49 16.93 -6.64
CA ARG A 110 -4.09 16.52 -6.87
C ARG A 110 -3.36 17.62 -7.62
N CYS A 111 -2.06 17.75 -7.37
CA CYS A 111 -1.20 18.58 -8.20
C CYS A 111 -1.33 18.14 -9.67
N SER A 112 -1.65 19.06 -10.57
CA SER A 112 -1.83 18.74 -11.99
C SER A 112 -0.55 18.24 -12.66
N ARG A 113 0.62 18.64 -12.15
CA ARG A 113 1.93 18.30 -12.72
C ARG A 113 2.42 16.93 -12.27
N CYS A 114 2.54 16.71 -10.95
CA CYS A 114 3.07 15.44 -10.43
C CYS A 114 1.99 14.38 -10.17
N GLN A 115 0.74 14.78 -9.94
CA GLN A 115 -0.39 13.93 -9.53
C GLN A 115 -0.22 13.19 -8.19
N VAL A 116 0.91 13.38 -7.49
CA VAL A 116 1.25 12.72 -6.22
C VAL A 116 0.93 13.61 -5.02
N VAL A 117 1.10 14.92 -5.11
CA VAL A 117 0.77 15.80 -3.98
C VAL A 117 -0.71 16.16 -3.98
N ARG A 118 -1.33 16.23 -2.80
CA ARG A 118 -2.75 16.49 -2.57
C ARG A 118 -2.98 17.79 -1.79
N TYR A 119 -4.02 18.51 -2.17
CA TYR A 119 -4.42 19.78 -1.57
C TYR A 119 -5.91 19.81 -1.32
N CYS A 120 -6.33 20.43 -0.20
CA CYS A 120 -7.76 20.64 0.06
C CYS A 120 -8.37 21.74 -0.82
N SER A 121 -7.57 22.74 -1.22
CA SER A 121 -7.99 23.85 -2.07
C SER A 121 -6.85 24.31 -2.98
N THR A 122 -7.20 25.08 -4.02
CA THR A 122 -6.21 25.79 -4.85
C THR A 122 -5.44 26.81 -4.03
N GLU A 123 -6.08 27.41 -3.02
CA GLU A 123 -5.40 28.26 -2.04
C GLU A 123 -4.33 27.47 -1.31
N CYS A 124 -4.63 26.29 -0.74
CA CYS A 124 -3.60 25.47 -0.10
C CYS A 124 -2.49 25.01 -1.05
N GLN A 125 -2.75 24.93 -2.35
CA GLN A 125 -1.73 24.67 -3.36
C GLN A 125 -0.89 25.90 -3.66
N GLN A 126 -1.50 27.07 -3.88
CA GLN A 126 -0.84 28.29 -4.35
C GLN A 126 -0.33 29.18 -3.21
N TRP A 127 -0.76 28.92 -1.98
CA TRP A 127 -0.82 29.90 -0.91
C TRP A 127 0.50 30.67 -0.79
N MET A 128 0.37 31.98 -1.00
CA MET A 128 0.97 33.03 -0.20
C MET A 128 -0.23 33.74 0.45
N ASP A 129 -0.11 34.04 1.74
CA ASP A 129 -1.19 34.43 2.66
C ASP A 129 -1.98 35.67 2.21
N VAL A 130 -3.31 35.66 2.40
CA VAL A 130 -4.06 36.86 2.78
C VAL A 130 -4.98 36.46 3.95
N ALA A 131 -4.45 36.65 5.15
CA ALA A 131 -5.15 36.94 6.39
C ALA A 131 -6.42 36.11 6.66
N HIS A 132 -6.24 34.93 7.27
CA HIS A 132 -7.07 34.49 8.39
C HIS A 132 -6.16 33.71 9.37
N VAL A 133 -5.90 34.32 10.53
CA VAL A 133 -5.21 33.74 11.71
C VAL A 133 -3.69 33.50 11.57
N GLY A 134 -2.92 34.59 11.49
CA GLY A 134 -1.66 34.76 12.26
C GLY A 134 -0.54 33.72 12.17
N ARG A 135 -0.49 32.84 11.17
CA ARG A 135 0.64 31.92 10.94
C ARG A 135 0.93 31.81 9.45
N ILE A 136 1.98 32.51 9.02
CA ILE A 136 2.48 32.54 7.64
C ILE A 136 2.87 31.12 7.21
N VAL A 137 2.11 30.51 6.30
CA VAL A 137 2.51 29.23 5.64
C VAL A 137 2.30 29.33 4.13
N GLY A 138 2.98 30.30 3.51
CA GLY A 138 3.04 30.45 2.05
C GLY A 138 4.13 29.63 1.34
N ALA A 139 4.67 28.60 2.00
CA ALA A 139 5.92 27.95 1.60
C ALA A 139 5.72 26.68 0.75
N HIS A 140 4.55 26.02 0.82
CA HIS A 140 4.45 24.67 0.31
C HIS A 140 4.60 24.58 -1.21
N TRP A 141 4.05 25.52 -2.00
CA TRP A 141 4.26 25.50 -3.46
C TRP A 141 5.71 25.72 -3.84
N LYS A 142 6.39 26.68 -3.20
CA LYS A 142 7.79 27.00 -3.50
C LYS A 142 8.70 25.80 -3.23
N MET A 143 8.48 25.14 -2.09
CA MET A 143 9.19 23.90 -1.73
C MET A 143 8.81 22.75 -2.65
N HIS A 144 7.52 22.53 -2.90
CA HIS A 144 7.06 21.45 -3.76
C HIS A 144 7.52 21.62 -5.20
N LYS A 145 7.49 22.83 -5.77
CA LYS A 145 7.90 23.07 -7.17
C LYS A 145 9.33 22.59 -7.44
N GLN A 146 10.21 22.68 -6.44
CA GLN A 146 11.60 22.21 -6.53
C GLN A 146 11.70 20.68 -6.54
N SER A 147 10.82 19.99 -5.81
CA SER A 147 10.76 18.52 -5.75
C SER A 147 9.70 17.88 -6.66
N CYS A 148 8.91 18.69 -7.37
CA CYS A 148 7.78 18.25 -8.17
C CYS A 148 8.24 17.55 -9.45
N LYS A 149 8.20 16.22 -9.44
CA LYS A 149 8.46 15.40 -10.64
C LYS A 149 7.20 15.39 -11.53
N PRO A 150 7.22 15.94 -12.75
CA PRO A 150 6.06 15.89 -13.64
C PRO A 150 5.70 14.46 -14.07
N PHE A 151 4.53 14.29 -14.68
CA PHE A 151 4.21 13.11 -15.49
C PHE A 151 4.83 13.32 -16.89
N CYS A 152 6.06 12.82 -17.10
CA CYS A 152 6.79 12.93 -18.37
C CYS A 152 7.57 11.66 -18.68
N ALA A 153 8.09 11.54 -19.91
CA ALA A 153 8.81 10.37 -20.41
C ALA A 153 9.95 9.87 -19.50
N GLU A 154 10.64 10.75 -18.76
CA GLU A 154 11.71 10.37 -17.82
C GLU A 154 11.21 9.73 -16.52
N THR A 155 9.96 10.00 -16.17
CA THR A 155 9.38 9.67 -14.84
C THR A 155 8.30 8.60 -14.92
N THR A 156 7.86 8.30 -16.13
CA THR A 156 6.74 7.42 -16.43
C THR A 156 7.15 6.37 -17.44
N ILE A 157 6.46 5.24 -17.39
CA ILE A 157 6.58 4.18 -18.38
C ILE A 157 5.20 3.88 -18.96
N THR A 158 5.17 3.55 -20.24
CA THR A 158 3.93 3.18 -20.92
C THR A 158 3.86 1.66 -20.97
N LEU A 159 2.70 1.11 -20.59
CA LEU A 159 2.43 -0.32 -20.62
C LEU A 159 1.23 -0.58 -21.53
N LYS A 160 1.26 -1.73 -22.22
CA LYS A 160 0.15 -2.23 -23.03
C LYS A 160 -0.70 -3.21 -22.20
N PRO A 161 -1.83 -2.78 -21.62
CA PRO A 161 -2.70 -3.65 -20.85
C PRO A 161 -3.39 -4.69 -21.75
N THR A 162 -3.69 -5.85 -21.17
CA THR A 162 -4.51 -6.90 -21.76
C THR A 162 -5.64 -7.23 -20.78
N TYR A 163 -6.86 -7.42 -21.30
CA TYR A 163 -8.05 -7.61 -20.46
C TYR A 163 -8.58 -9.06 -20.47
N ASP A 164 -8.16 -9.87 -21.45
CA ASP A 164 -8.74 -11.19 -21.76
C ASP A 164 -8.15 -12.37 -20.96
N GLY A 165 -7.49 -12.12 -19.83
CA GLY A 165 -6.81 -13.19 -19.06
C GLY A 165 -7.70 -13.88 -18.03
N ALA A 166 -7.57 -15.20 -17.84
CA ALA A 166 -8.22 -15.93 -16.74
C ALA A 166 -7.95 -15.33 -15.34
N LEU A 167 -6.83 -14.62 -15.17
CA LEU A 167 -6.48 -13.88 -13.95
C LEU A 167 -7.36 -12.64 -13.68
N THR A 168 -8.10 -12.13 -14.67
CA THR A 168 -9.09 -11.05 -14.45
C THR A 168 -10.40 -11.58 -13.85
N TRP A 169 -10.66 -12.89 -13.96
CA TRP A 169 -11.86 -13.56 -13.44
C TRP A 169 -11.69 -14.02 -11.99
N GLY A 170 -11.70 -13.06 -11.08
CA GLY A 170 -11.80 -13.29 -9.63
C GLY A 170 -10.46 -13.69 -8.99
N THR A 171 -9.89 -12.78 -8.22
CA THR A 171 -8.70 -13.08 -7.40
C THR A 171 -9.11 -13.22 -5.94
N ILE A 172 -8.74 -14.33 -5.31
CA ILE A 172 -8.77 -14.47 -3.85
C ILE A 172 -7.58 -13.67 -3.32
N SER A 173 -7.80 -12.79 -2.34
CA SER A 173 -6.68 -12.10 -1.71
C SER A 173 -5.82 -13.11 -0.95
N ARG A 174 -4.50 -12.92 -0.90
CA ARG A 174 -3.62 -13.84 -0.17
C ARG A 174 -4.03 -13.98 1.31
N ALA A 175 -4.56 -12.91 1.90
CA ALA A 175 -5.07 -12.94 3.27
C ALA A 175 -6.35 -13.75 3.42
N ASP A 176 -7.27 -13.66 2.47
CA ASP A 176 -8.50 -14.48 2.49
C ASP A 176 -8.14 -15.95 2.30
N PHE A 177 -7.21 -16.25 1.40
CA PHE A 177 -6.67 -17.60 1.23
C PHE A 177 -5.99 -18.09 2.51
N THR A 178 -5.11 -17.29 3.13
CA THR A 178 -4.45 -17.63 4.40
C THR A 178 -5.46 -17.87 5.51
N ARG A 179 -6.47 -17.00 5.67
CA ARG A 179 -7.53 -17.20 6.68
C ARG A 179 -8.36 -18.45 6.41
N GLN A 180 -8.65 -18.76 5.15
CA GLN A 180 -9.35 -19.99 4.79
C GLN A 180 -8.52 -21.23 5.14
N VAL A 181 -7.23 -21.24 4.78
CA VAL A 181 -6.29 -22.34 5.11
C VAL A 181 -6.13 -22.50 6.62
N LEU A 182 -6.10 -21.38 7.37
CA LEU A 182 -5.99 -21.38 8.83
C LEU A 182 -7.33 -21.63 9.55
N GLY A 183 -8.44 -21.85 8.83
CA GLY A 183 -9.76 -22.07 9.42
C GLY A 183 -10.34 -20.86 10.17
N LEU A 184 -9.87 -19.65 9.89
CA LEU A 184 -10.26 -18.42 10.59
C LEU A 184 -11.53 -17.76 10.02
N MET A 185 -11.93 -18.07 8.79
CA MET A 185 -13.12 -17.49 8.13
C MET A 185 -13.78 -18.47 7.15
N PRO A 186 -15.11 -18.39 6.94
CA PRO A 186 -15.77 -19.04 5.82
C PRO A 186 -15.32 -18.43 4.48
N ALA A 187 -15.38 -19.23 3.40
CA ALA A 187 -14.93 -18.79 2.07
C ALA A 187 -15.67 -17.53 1.61
N THR A 188 -14.94 -16.43 1.41
CA THR A 188 -15.52 -15.19 0.87
C THR A 188 -15.92 -15.41 -0.58
N PRO A 189 -17.12 -14.97 -1.02
CA PRO A 189 -17.51 -15.06 -2.41
C PRO A 189 -16.50 -14.36 -3.32
N LEU A 190 -16.11 -15.02 -4.41
CA LEU A 190 -15.28 -14.42 -5.46
C LEU A 190 -16.00 -13.17 -5.97
N ARG A 191 -15.32 -12.02 -5.91
CA ARG A 191 -15.82 -10.80 -6.54
C ARG A 191 -15.37 -10.80 -7.99
N PRO A 192 -16.27 -10.96 -8.97
CA PRO A 192 -15.89 -10.80 -10.37
C PRO A 192 -15.36 -9.37 -10.58
N GLY A 193 -14.16 -9.27 -11.15
CA GLY A 193 -13.63 -8.00 -11.61
C GLY A 193 -14.35 -7.61 -12.87
N LEU A 194 -15.41 -6.79 -12.77
CA LEU A 194 -16.06 -6.26 -13.95
C LEU A 194 -15.26 -5.07 -14.46
N THR A 195 -14.51 -5.27 -15.54
CA THR A 195 -13.92 -4.17 -16.30
C THR A 195 -15.05 -3.45 -17.02
N LYS A 196 -15.66 -2.46 -16.35
CA LYS A 196 -16.57 -1.53 -17.02
C LYS A 196 -15.75 -0.76 -18.05
N ASN A 197 -16.18 -0.74 -19.32
CA ASN A 197 -15.58 0.00 -20.45
C ASN A 197 -14.75 1.17 -19.94
N ALA A 198 -13.43 0.98 -19.88
CA ALA A 198 -12.56 1.93 -19.23
C ALA A 198 -12.63 3.23 -20.03
N THR A 199 -13.12 4.28 -19.38
CA THR A 199 -13.23 5.60 -20.00
C THR A 199 -11.83 6.14 -20.26
N GLU A 200 -11.66 6.73 -21.44
CA GLU A 200 -10.42 7.37 -21.87
C GLU A 200 -10.00 8.48 -20.88
N ASN A 201 -8.69 8.72 -20.77
CA ASN A 201 -8.10 9.74 -19.90
C ASN A 201 -8.44 9.62 -18.40
N LYS A 202 -8.52 8.39 -17.88
CA LYS A 202 -8.81 8.13 -16.47
C LYS A 202 -7.52 8.07 -15.63
N ARG A 203 -7.38 9.01 -14.70
CA ARG A 203 -6.29 9.04 -13.70
C ARG A 203 -6.66 8.26 -12.45
N MET A 204 -5.79 7.36 -12.03
CA MET A 204 -6.06 6.47 -10.89
C MET A 204 -4.80 6.10 -10.12
N VAL A 205 -5.00 5.37 -9.03
CA VAL A 205 -3.90 4.64 -8.38
C VAL A 205 -4.12 3.17 -8.56
N ILE A 206 -3.07 2.52 -9.01
CA ILE A 206 -3.02 1.11 -9.30
C ILE A 206 -2.06 0.43 -8.33
N LYS A 207 -2.34 -0.83 -8.05
CA LYS A 207 -1.38 -1.76 -7.50
C LYS A 207 -0.88 -2.61 -8.66
N ILE A 208 0.43 -2.71 -8.77
CA ILE A 208 1.09 -3.64 -9.68
C ILE A 208 1.65 -4.75 -8.83
N GLN A 209 1.31 -5.99 -9.17
CA GLN A 209 1.84 -7.19 -8.57
C GLN A 209 2.64 -7.94 -9.62
N ILE A 210 3.91 -8.22 -9.31
CA ILE A 210 4.75 -9.04 -10.18
C ILE A 210 4.43 -10.52 -9.92
N PRO A 211 4.60 -11.38 -10.94
CA PRO A 211 4.55 -12.81 -10.73
C PRO A 211 5.68 -13.18 -9.76
N ILE A 212 5.30 -13.70 -8.59
CA ILE A 212 6.25 -14.26 -7.65
C ILE A 212 6.56 -15.65 -8.18
N GLU A 213 7.78 -15.88 -8.66
CA GLU A 213 8.32 -17.22 -8.73
C GLU A 213 8.20 -17.81 -7.32
N PHE A 214 7.24 -18.70 -7.10
CA PHE A 214 7.16 -19.47 -5.87
C PHE A 214 8.41 -20.35 -5.85
N ARG A 215 9.48 -19.80 -5.29
CA ARG A 215 10.86 -20.19 -5.57
C ARG A 215 11.19 -21.64 -5.22
N ASN A 216 10.31 -22.41 -4.58
CA ASN A 216 10.66 -23.72 -4.01
C ASN A 216 9.56 -24.81 -3.99
N SER A 217 8.38 -24.71 -4.62
CA SER A 217 7.37 -25.78 -4.41
C SER A 217 6.47 -26.21 -5.57
N LEU A 218 6.45 -25.53 -6.70
CA LEU A 218 5.71 -26.02 -7.87
C LEU A 218 6.54 -25.80 -9.14
N PRO A 219 6.70 -26.80 -10.02
CA PRO A 219 7.26 -26.57 -11.34
C PRO A 219 6.33 -25.61 -12.07
N ILE A 220 6.76 -24.36 -12.21
CA ILE A 220 6.06 -23.39 -13.05
C ILE A 220 6.28 -23.90 -14.48
N ASP A 221 5.17 -24.27 -15.13
CA ASP A 221 5.20 -24.61 -16.54
C ASP A 221 5.79 -23.42 -17.32
N PRO A 222 6.93 -23.59 -18.01
CA PRO A 222 7.55 -22.52 -18.79
C PRO A 222 6.64 -22.00 -19.91
N SER A 223 5.54 -22.69 -20.22
CA SER A 223 4.52 -22.26 -21.17
C SER A 223 3.60 -21.15 -20.64
N VAL A 224 3.52 -20.92 -19.32
CA VAL A 224 2.62 -19.90 -18.76
C VAL A 224 3.33 -18.53 -18.78
N PRO A 225 2.86 -17.58 -19.60
CA PRO A 225 3.51 -16.27 -19.70
C PRO A 225 3.35 -15.51 -18.38
N LEU A 226 4.47 -15.21 -17.75
CA LEU A 226 4.55 -14.40 -16.54
C LEU A 226 4.05 -12.97 -16.84
N SER A 227 2.87 -12.64 -16.32
CA SER A 227 2.24 -11.33 -16.53
C SER A 227 2.24 -10.49 -15.26
N LEU A 228 2.40 -9.18 -15.40
CA LEU A 228 2.10 -8.23 -14.32
C LEU A 228 0.60 -8.23 -14.11
N PHE A 229 0.17 -8.25 -12.86
CA PHE A 229 -1.24 -8.09 -12.52
C PHE A 229 -1.49 -6.70 -11.96
N ILE A 230 -2.35 -5.93 -12.63
CA ILE A 230 -2.56 -4.51 -12.36
C ILE A 230 -4.03 -4.24 -12.07
N TYR A 231 -4.32 -3.53 -10.99
CA TYR A 231 -5.68 -3.12 -10.69
C TYR A 231 -5.74 -1.92 -9.76
N ASN A 232 -6.89 -1.26 -9.71
CA ASN A 232 -7.14 -0.20 -8.75
C ASN A 232 -7.89 -0.69 -7.48
N LYS A 233 -8.02 0.19 -6.49
CA LYS A 233 -8.67 -0.14 -5.21
C LYS A 233 -10.10 -0.64 -5.36
N LYS A 234 -10.88 -0.05 -6.28
CA LYS A 234 -12.29 -0.39 -6.50
C LYS A 234 -12.49 -1.66 -7.33
N ARG A 235 -11.41 -2.18 -7.94
CA ARG A 235 -11.45 -3.27 -8.94
C ARG A 235 -12.38 -2.96 -10.13
N ASP A 236 -12.64 -1.69 -10.41
CA ASP A 236 -13.31 -1.24 -11.65
C ASP A 236 -12.30 -1.00 -12.79
N PHE A 237 -11.02 -1.23 -12.53
CA PHE A 237 -9.95 -1.38 -13.51
C PHE A 237 -9.07 -2.54 -13.08
N VAL A 238 -8.96 -3.54 -13.95
CA VAL A 238 -8.12 -4.74 -13.78
C VAL A 238 -7.56 -5.09 -15.16
N CYS A 239 -6.27 -5.33 -15.26
CA CYS A 239 -5.62 -5.81 -16.48
C CYS A 239 -4.36 -6.62 -16.15
N THR A 240 -3.85 -7.31 -17.16
CA THR A 240 -2.53 -7.91 -17.14
C THR A 240 -1.60 -7.21 -18.13
N VAL A 241 -0.29 -7.30 -17.92
CA VAL A 241 0.71 -6.86 -18.91
C VAL A 241 1.66 -8.01 -19.14
N LEU A 242 1.80 -8.41 -20.41
CA LEU A 242 2.70 -9.49 -20.82
C LEU A 242 4.09 -8.93 -21.10
N ARG A 243 5.14 -9.65 -20.70
CA ARG A 243 6.52 -9.24 -21.03
C ARG A 243 6.75 -9.14 -22.53
N ALA A 244 6.09 -9.99 -23.32
CA ALA A 244 6.22 -10.02 -24.77
C ALA A 244 5.73 -8.76 -25.48
N SER A 245 4.88 -7.92 -24.85
CA SER A 245 4.39 -6.69 -25.50
C SER A 245 5.44 -5.57 -25.52
N ASP A 246 6.24 -5.49 -24.46
CA ASP A 246 7.32 -4.51 -24.30
C ASP A 246 8.25 -5.00 -23.16
N PRO A 247 9.33 -5.73 -23.50
CA PRO A 247 10.21 -6.32 -22.49
C PRO A 247 10.90 -5.28 -21.60
N ASP A 248 11.36 -4.17 -22.18
CA ASP A 248 12.10 -3.14 -21.45
C ASP A 248 11.20 -2.41 -20.46
N ALA A 249 9.97 -2.08 -20.89
CA ALA A 249 8.99 -1.46 -20.01
C ALA A 249 8.57 -2.39 -18.86
N TYR A 250 8.33 -3.66 -19.18
CA TYR A 250 8.00 -4.68 -18.20
C TYR A 250 9.11 -4.86 -17.17
N ASP A 251 10.35 -5.08 -17.62
CA ASP A 251 11.50 -5.39 -16.77
C ASP A 251 11.85 -4.20 -15.85
N THR A 252 11.71 -2.98 -16.36
CA THR A 252 11.86 -1.75 -15.55
C THR A 252 10.84 -1.72 -14.41
N VAL A 253 9.56 -2.03 -14.68
CA VAL A 253 8.53 -2.09 -13.63
C VAL A 253 8.84 -3.18 -12.61
N VAL A 254 9.27 -4.36 -13.07
CA VAL A 254 9.67 -5.46 -12.17
C VAL A 254 10.81 -5.02 -11.25
N GLN A 255 11.86 -4.41 -11.80
CA GLN A 255 13.00 -3.93 -11.01
C GLN A 255 12.57 -2.89 -9.96
N VAL A 256 11.69 -1.96 -10.32
CA VAL A 256 11.16 -0.96 -9.38
C VAL A 256 10.32 -1.63 -8.28
N VAL A 257 9.47 -2.59 -8.61
CA VAL A 257 8.66 -3.34 -7.63
C VAL A 257 9.56 -4.18 -6.71
N GLN A 258 10.58 -4.83 -7.25
CA GLN A 258 11.50 -5.67 -6.47
C GLN A 258 12.40 -4.89 -5.52
N SER A 259 12.74 -3.64 -5.87
CA SER A 259 13.65 -2.78 -5.10
C SER A 259 12.90 -1.92 -4.08
N ARG A 260 11.72 -1.41 -4.43
CA ARG A 260 10.98 -0.41 -3.62
C ARG A 260 9.58 -0.86 -3.20
N GLY A 261 9.13 -2.02 -3.68
CA GLY A 261 7.81 -2.56 -3.38
C GLY A 261 7.78 -3.40 -2.10
N VAL A 262 6.57 -3.61 -1.61
CA VAL A 262 6.29 -4.42 -0.43
C VAL A 262 6.59 -5.89 -0.72
N GLY A 263 7.41 -6.49 0.14
CA GLY A 263 7.81 -7.89 -0.01
C GLY A 263 8.43 -8.19 -1.38
N ARG A 264 8.97 -7.15 -2.06
CA ARG A 264 9.55 -7.22 -3.40
C ARG A 264 8.60 -7.75 -4.48
N ALA A 265 7.29 -7.72 -4.21
CA ALA A 265 6.29 -8.41 -5.03
C ALA A 265 5.14 -7.50 -5.49
N LYS A 266 4.90 -6.39 -4.80
CA LYS A 266 3.82 -5.47 -5.12
C LYS A 266 4.18 -4.03 -4.80
N ALA A 267 3.72 -3.09 -5.60
CA ALA A 267 3.90 -1.66 -5.36
C ALA A 267 2.70 -0.85 -5.87
N TYR A 268 2.59 0.39 -5.43
CA TYR A 268 1.46 1.27 -5.70
C TYR A 268 1.95 2.49 -6.47
N PHE A 269 1.24 2.84 -7.55
CA PHE A 269 1.68 3.90 -8.46
C PHE A 269 0.52 4.82 -8.85
N ALA A 270 0.85 6.08 -9.09
CA ALA A 270 -0.01 6.97 -9.85
C ALA A 270 0.03 6.54 -11.34
N ALA A 271 -1.14 6.44 -11.96
CA ALA A 271 -1.25 6.03 -13.35
C ALA A 271 -2.35 6.80 -14.08
N GLU A 272 -2.19 6.90 -15.39
CA GLU A 272 -3.13 7.53 -16.33
C GLU A 272 -3.38 6.54 -17.48
N LEU A 273 -4.64 6.10 -17.59
CA LEU A 273 -5.09 5.33 -18.74
C LEU A 273 -5.50 6.32 -19.83
N LYS A 274 -4.66 6.49 -20.85
CA LYS A 274 -4.96 7.42 -21.93
C LYS A 274 -6.07 6.87 -22.83
N ASN A 275 -5.91 5.62 -23.24
CA ASN A 275 -6.86 4.84 -24.02
C ASN A 275 -6.80 3.37 -23.52
N PRO A 276 -7.69 2.48 -23.99
CA PRO A 276 -7.71 1.09 -23.54
C PRO A 276 -6.39 0.35 -23.70
N ASP A 277 -5.52 0.74 -24.63
CA ASP A 277 -4.26 0.08 -24.96
C ASP A 277 -3.01 0.78 -24.41
N GLU A 278 -3.16 1.93 -23.72
CA GLU A 278 -2.04 2.75 -23.26
C GLU A 278 -2.22 3.15 -21.79
N LEU A 279 -1.55 2.41 -20.90
CA LEU A 279 -1.47 2.69 -19.47
C LEU A 279 -0.14 3.35 -19.12
N VAL A 280 -0.16 4.63 -18.76
CA VAL A 280 1.05 5.36 -18.35
C VAL A 280 1.19 5.31 -16.84
N VAL A 281 2.30 4.76 -16.35
CA VAL A 281 2.58 4.52 -14.93
C VAL A 281 3.77 5.36 -14.47
N LYS A 282 3.62 6.09 -13.37
CA LYS A 282 4.72 6.90 -12.80
C LYS A 282 5.66 6.08 -11.94
N ILE A 283 6.65 5.47 -12.55
CA ILE A 283 7.62 4.58 -11.87
C ILE A 283 8.63 5.31 -10.98
N SER A 284 8.86 6.61 -11.22
CA SER A 284 9.79 7.41 -10.41
C SER A 284 9.36 7.54 -8.93
N GLU A 285 8.07 7.43 -8.64
CA GLU A 285 7.50 7.62 -7.31
C GLU A 285 6.57 6.46 -6.93
N VAL A 286 7.08 5.53 -6.12
CA VAL A 286 6.26 4.51 -5.45
C VAL A 286 5.48 5.16 -4.32
N LEU A 287 4.17 4.94 -4.30
CA LEU A 287 3.27 5.45 -3.26
C LEU A 287 3.29 4.55 -2.02
N ALA A 288 2.92 5.11 -0.87
CA ALA A 288 2.71 4.36 0.36
C ALA A 288 1.71 3.21 0.16
N GLU A 289 1.86 2.15 0.94
CA GLU A 289 0.99 0.98 0.85
C GLU A 289 -0.46 1.38 1.04
N GLN A 290 -1.29 0.98 0.09
CA GLN A 290 -2.71 1.22 0.15
C GLN A 290 -3.44 -0.06 0.54
N PRO A 291 -4.47 0.03 1.40
CA PRO A 291 -5.34 -1.11 1.70
C PRO A 291 -6.26 -1.38 0.51
N PHE A 292 -5.77 -2.20 -0.43
CA PHE A 292 -6.36 -2.58 -1.73
C PHE A 292 -6.90 -4.00 -1.72
#